data_AF-A0A2D2Q416-F1
#
_entry.id   AF-A0A2D2Q416-F1
#
_cell.length_a   1.000
_cell.length_b   1.000
_cell.length_c   1.000
_cell.angle_alpha   90.00
_cell.angle_beta   90.00
_cell.angle_gamma   90.00
#
_symmetry.space_group_name_H-M   'P 1'
#
loop_
_entity.id
_entity.type
_entity.pdbx_description
1 polymer ?
#
loop_
_entity_poly.entity_id
_entity_poly.type
_entity_poly.pdbx_seq_one_letter_code
_entity_poly.pdbx_strand_id
1 'polypeptide(L)'
;MEIDNLEVLQPSLQLLQQVLDALSDRPTILAYLKKISALRQTITDNLEAALQQYSHLADTPDVKEAIANIHSVFDIVEIRVQQLLSREANPDEWVRMPIHELQKQFEQVFQAIEKNSKGRYRILHNIAAQKASDYYLVFDIASPDGKVILMPHIFEDVMRDLIANARKYTDPGGNHCWFSRVC
;
A
#
# COMPACT_ATOMS: atom_id res chain seq x y z
N MET A 1 -11.42 24.89 9.06
CA MET A 1 -10.34 25.43 8.22
C MET A 1 -10.78 25.17 6.80
N GLU A 2 -11.21 26.20 6.07
CA GLU A 2 -11.73 26.03 4.71
C GLU A 2 -10.56 25.72 3.76
N ILE A 3 -10.19 24.44 3.71
CA ILE A 3 -9.28 23.85 2.71
C ILE A 3 -9.92 23.92 1.31
N ASP A 4 -11.22 24.20 1.24
CA ASP A 4 -12.07 24.21 0.05
C ASP A 4 -11.72 25.28 -0.99
N ASN A 5 -10.77 26.18 -0.72
CA ASN A 5 -10.40 27.27 -1.64
C ASN A 5 -8.92 27.24 -2.10
N LEU A 6 -8.25 26.09 -2.03
CA LEU A 6 -6.92 25.92 -2.64
C LEU A 6 -7.06 25.62 -4.14
N GLU A 7 -7.50 26.60 -4.94
CA GLU A 7 -7.61 26.47 -6.41
C GLU A 7 -6.31 25.97 -7.06
N VAL A 8 -5.16 26.33 -6.48
CA VAL A 8 -3.83 25.87 -6.89
C VAL A 8 -3.65 24.34 -6.84
N LEU A 9 -4.42 23.63 -6.02
CA LEU A 9 -4.40 22.16 -5.93
C LEU A 9 -5.40 21.49 -6.87
N GLN A 10 -6.30 22.23 -7.52
CA GLN A 10 -7.27 21.66 -8.45
C GLN A 10 -6.65 20.82 -9.56
N PRO A 11 -5.52 21.23 -10.18
CA PRO A 11 -4.85 20.39 -11.17
C PRO A 11 -4.42 19.02 -10.62
N SER A 12 -3.91 18.97 -9.40
CA SER A 12 -3.55 17.71 -8.72
C SER A 12 -4.77 16.84 -8.45
N LEU A 13 -5.87 17.44 -7.99
CA LEU A 13 -7.12 16.72 -7.71
C LEU A 13 -7.73 16.14 -8.99
N GLN A 14 -7.75 16.92 -10.07
CA GLN A 14 -8.21 16.44 -11.37
C GLN A 14 -7.35 15.30 -11.91
N LEU A 15 -6.03 15.40 -11.75
CA LEU A 15 -5.10 14.34 -12.16
C LEU A 15 -5.33 13.04 -11.39
N LEU A 16 -5.52 13.14 -10.07
CA LEU A 16 -5.85 11.99 -9.23
C LEU A 16 -7.20 11.39 -9.61
N GLN A 17 -8.21 12.22 -9.89
CA GLN A 17 -9.52 11.76 -10.34
C GLN A 17 -9.42 11.00 -11.67
N GLN A 18 -8.66 11.50 -12.63
CA GLN A 18 -8.44 10.81 -13.91
C GLN A 18 -7.78 9.44 -13.73
N VAL A 19 -6.83 9.32 -12.80
CA VAL A 19 -6.22 8.02 -12.47
C VAL A 19 -7.24 7.09 -11.83
N LEU A 20 -8.10 7.60 -10.92
CA LEU A 20 -9.16 6.81 -10.29
C LEU A 20 -10.18 6.31 -11.32
N ASP A 21 -10.63 7.17 -12.25
CA ASP A 21 -11.57 6.81 -13.30
C ASP A 21 -10.98 5.76 -14.24
N ALA A 22 -9.68 5.84 -14.49
CA ALA A 22 -8.95 4.86 -15.30
C ALA A 22 -8.83 3.48 -14.66
N LEU A 23 -9.02 3.33 -13.33
CA LEU A 23 -8.86 2.02 -12.65
C LEU A 23 -9.77 0.93 -13.20
N SER A 24 -10.90 1.30 -13.82
CA SER A 24 -11.84 0.35 -14.41
C SER A 24 -11.47 -0.05 -15.84
N ASP A 25 -10.51 0.62 -16.48
CA ASP A 25 -10.09 0.39 -17.86
C ASP A 25 -8.60 0.04 -17.96
N ARG A 26 -8.32 -1.25 -18.18
CA ARG A 26 -6.95 -1.81 -18.12
C ARG A 26 -5.94 -1.11 -19.05
N PRO A 27 -6.22 -0.86 -20.35
CA PRO A 27 -5.28 -0.15 -21.22
C PRO A 27 -4.99 1.27 -20.73
N THR A 28 -6.02 1.99 -20.28
CA THR A 28 -5.87 3.37 -19.81
C THR A 28 -5.07 3.42 -18.50
N ILE A 29 -5.37 2.57 -17.52
CA ILE A 29 -4.58 2.55 -16.27
C ILE A 29 -3.12 2.16 -16.54
N LEU A 30 -2.83 1.21 -17.43
CA LEU A 30 -1.45 0.87 -17.79
C LEU A 30 -0.69 2.07 -18.37
N ALA A 31 -1.34 2.93 -19.15
CA ALA A 31 -0.74 4.15 -19.65
C ALA A 31 -0.43 5.17 -18.54
N TYR A 32 -1.30 5.27 -17.52
CA TYR A 32 -1.05 6.09 -16.33
C TYR A 32 0.05 5.52 -15.43
N LEU A 33 0.06 4.21 -15.20
CA LEU A 33 1.07 3.53 -14.39
C LEU A 33 2.48 3.77 -14.94
N LYS A 34 2.66 3.72 -16.27
CA LYS A 34 3.94 4.07 -16.92
C LYS A 34 4.40 5.51 -16.66
N LYS A 35 3.50 6.39 -16.23
CA LYS A 35 3.76 7.81 -15.94
C LYS A 35 3.72 8.12 -14.44
N ILE A 36 3.69 7.12 -13.55
CA ILE A 36 3.45 7.35 -12.12
C ILE A 36 4.44 8.34 -11.49
N SER A 37 5.72 8.28 -11.86
CA SER A 37 6.74 9.20 -11.32
C SER A 37 6.56 10.62 -11.85
N ALA A 38 6.10 10.78 -13.09
CA ALA A 38 5.73 12.09 -13.61
C ALA A 38 4.47 12.64 -12.90
N LEU A 39 3.48 11.79 -12.59
CA LEU A 39 2.31 12.18 -11.80
C LEU A 39 2.71 12.64 -10.39
N ARG A 40 3.60 11.89 -9.73
CA ARG A 40 4.17 12.24 -8.42
C ARG A 40 4.85 13.61 -8.46
N GLN A 41 5.68 13.85 -9.48
CA GLN A 41 6.37 15.12 -9.64
C GLN A 41 5.38 16.27 -9.80
N THR A 42 4.42 16.16 -10.72
CA THR A 42 3.39 17.20 -10.93
C THR A 42 2.63 17.53 -9.64
N ILE A 43 2.25 16.51 -8.86
CA ILE A 43 1.54 16.72 -7.58
C ILE A 43 2.45 17.41 -6.56
N THR A 44 3.73 17.05 -6.50
CA THR A 44 4.71 17.66 -5.61
C THR A 44 4.94 19.13 -5.99
N ASP A 45 5.11 19.44 -7.27
CA ASP A 45 5.28 20.80 -7.78
C ASP A 45 4.07 21.69 -7.43
N ASN A 46 2.86 21.15 -7.60
CA ASN A 46 1.62 21.87 -7.24
C ASN A 46 1.51 22.10 -5.72
N LEU A 47 1.95 21.14 -4.90
CA LEU A 47 2.00 21.30 -3.45
C LEU A 47 3.01 22.39 -3.06
N GLU A 48 4.21 22.38 -3.65
CA GLU A 48 5.21 23.41 -3.41
C GLU A 48 4.72 24.80 -3.81
N ALA A 49 4.07 24.93 -4.98
CA ALA A 49 3.45 26.17 -5.42
C ALA A 49 2.37 26.66 -4.44
N ALA A 50 1.55 25.74 -3.91
CA ALA A 50 0.56 26.06 -2.90
C ALA A 50 1.22 26.55 -1.59
N LEU A 51 2.30 25.91 -1.14
CA LEU A 51 3.03 26.32 0.06
C LEU A 51 3.75 27.66 -0.13
N GLN A 52 4.21 27.99 -1.33
CA GLN A 52 4.76 29.31 -1.64
C GLN A 52 3.68 30.39 -1.58
N GLN A 53 2.49 30.12 -2.14
CA GLN A 53 1.35 31.05 -2.12
C GLN A 53 0.77 31.23 -0.71
N TYR A 54 0.76 30.16 0.08
CA TYR A 54 0.20 30.13 1.44
C TYR A 54 1.28 29.80 2.48
N SER A 55 2.38 30.56 2.48
CA SER A 55 3.57 30.29 3.31
C SER A 55 3.30 30.17 4.81
N HIS A 56 2.27 30.87 5.32
CA HIS A 56 1.85 30.77 6.72
C HIS A 56 1.32 29.37 7.11
N LEU A 57 0.89 28.56 6.14
CA LEU A 57 0.43 27.18 6.38
C LEU A 57 1.57 26.17 6.35
N ALA A 58 2.71 26.49 5.72
CA ALA A 58 3.82 25.55 5.51
C ALA A 58 4.40 25.00 6.82
N ASP A 59 4.35 25.78 7.90
CA ASP A 59 4.86 25.36 9.21
C ASP A 59 3.84 24.69 10.11
N THR A 60 2.58 24.60 9.70
CA THR A 60 1.54 23.95 10.50
C THR A 60 1.80 22.44 10.58
N PRO A 61 1.70 21.83 11.77
CA PRO A 61 1.91 20.39 11.95
C PRO A 61 1.03 19.53 11.02
N ASP A 62 -0.24 19.90 10.87
CA ASP A 62 -1.21 19.17 10.04
C ASP A 62 -0.80 19.14 8.55
N VAL A 63 -0.28 20.25 8.01
CA VAL A 63 0.18 20.33 6.62
C VAL A 63 1.46 19.52 6.42
N LYS A 64 2.40 19.62 7.35
CA LYS A 64 3.63 18.80 7.33
C LYS A 64 3.32 17.31 7.37
N GLU A 65 2.39 16.91 8.24
CA GLU A 65 1.93 15.51 8.33
C GLU A 65 1.23 15.07 7.04
N ALA A 66 0.35 15.91 6.47
CA ALA A 66 -0.33 15.60 5.21
C ALA A 66 0.65 15.39 4.05
N ILE A 67 1.65 16.26 3.89
CA ILE A 67 2.68 16.15 2.84
C ILE A 67 3.50 14.87 3.04
N ALA A 68 3.96 14.60 4.27
CA ALA A 68 4.69 13.38 4.58
C ALA A 68 3.87 12.11 4.26
N ASN A 69 2.57 12.13 4.58
CA ASN A 69 1.66 11.03 4.24
C ASN A 69 1.54 10.86 2.71
N ILE A 70 1.40 11.95 1.94
CA ILE A 70 1.32 11.90 0.47
C ILE A 70 2.58 11.26 -0.12
N HIS A 71 3.77 11.70 0.31
CA HIS A 71 5.03 11.12 -0.17
C HIS A 71 5.15 9.64 0.18
N SER A 72 4.81 9.26 1.41
CA SER A 72 4.81 7.87 1.83
C SER A 72 3.87 6.99 1.00
N VAL A 73 2.70 7.52 0.62
CA VAL A 73 1.77 6.81 -0.28
C VAL A 73 2.39 6.63 -1.67
N PHE A 74 3.02 7.66 -2.23
CA PHE A 74 3.69 7.53 -3.53
C PHE A 74 4.83 6.52 -3.52
N ASP A 75 5.65 6.48 -2.47
CA ASP A 75 6.73 5.49 -2.35
C ASP A 75 6.19 4.05 -2.43
N ILE A 76 5.06 3.79 -1.77
CA ILE A 76 4.39 2.49 -1.82
C ILE A 76 3.79 2.23 -3.21
N VAL A 77 3.09 3.21 -3.78
CA VAL A 77 2.42 3.09 -5.08
C VAL A 77 3.43 2.82 -6.19
N GLU A 78 4.56 3.51 -6.21
CA GLU A 78 5.59 3.32 -7.25
C GLU A 78 6.17 1.90 -7.23
N ILE A 79 6.44 1.33 -6.04
CA ILE A 79 6.87 -0.07 -5.92
C ILE A 79 5.82 -1.00 -6.54
N ARG A 80 4.53 -0.78 -6.22
CA ARG A 80 3.44 -1.61 -6.75
C ARG A 80 3.27 -1.43 -8.25
N VAL A 81 3.42 -0.21 -8.76
CA VAL A 81 3.42 0.06 -10.20
C VAL A 81 4.51 -0.74 -10.92
N GLN A 82 5.74 -0.75 -10.39
CA GLN A 82 6.82 -1.50 -11.01
C GLN A 82 6.50 -3.00 -11.04
N GLN A 83 5.99 -3.56 -9.94
CA GLN A 83 5.57 -4.96 -9.89
C GLN A 83 4.46 -5.27 -10.91
N LEU A 84 3.46 -4.40 -11.04
CA LEU A 84 2.37 -4.56 -12.01
C LEU A 84 2.87 -4.49 -13.45
N LEU A 85 3.78 -3.57 -13.76
CA LEU A 85 4.35 -3.44 -15.10
C LEU A 85 5.27 -4.61 -15.45
N SER A 86 6.08 -5.10 -14.51
CA SER A 86 6.88 -6.32 -14.68
C SER A 86 6.00 -7.52 -14.98
N ARG A 87 4.89 -7.69 -14.25
CA ARG A 87 3.91 -8.76 -14.51
C ARG A 87 3.23 -8.62 -15.86
N GLU A 88 2.89 -7.41 -16.29
CA GLU A 88 2.30 -7.19 -17.60
C GLU A 88 3.26 -7.61 -18.73
N ALA A 89 4.57 -7.41 -18.52
CA ALA A 89 5.58 -7.86 -19.47
C ALA A 89 5.75 -9.39 -19.46
N ASN A 90 5.79 -10.01 -18.27
CA ASN A 90 6.01 -11.45 -18.10
C ASN A 90 5.05 -12.07 -17.06
N PRO A 91 3.81 -12.41 -17.43
CA PRO A 91 2.79 -12.86 -16.48
C PRO A 91 3.10 -14.21 -15.81
N ASP A 92 3.81 -15.09 -16.52
CA ASP A 92 4.15 -16.44 -16.05
C ASP A 92 5.55 -16.55 -15.45
N GLU A 93 6.23 -15.42 -15.24
CA GLU A 93 7.59 -15.40 -14.69
C GLU A 93 7.61 -15.80 -13.22
N TRP A 94 8.53 -16.72 -12.91
CA TRP A 94 8.88 -17.09 -11.54
C TRP A 94 10.08 -16.28 -11.10
N VAL A 95 9.92 -15.52 -10.02
CA VAL A 95 10.97 -14.67 -9.50
C VAL A 95 11.60 -15.25 -8.25
N ARG A 96 12.90 -15.01 -8.12
CA ARG A 96 13.65 -15.30 -6.90
C ARG A 96 13.45 -14.14 -5.94
N MET A 97 12.67 -14.35 -4.90
CA MET A 97 12.37 -13.33 -3.89
C MET A 97 13.12 -13.65 -2.59
N PRO A 98 13.99 -12.74 -2.10
CA PRO A 98 14.56 -12.88 -0.78
C PRO A 98 13.47 -12.86 0.29
N ILE A 99 13.47 -13.84 1.20
CA ILE A 99 12.44 -13.99 2.24
C ILE A 99 12.32 -12.72 3.09
N HIS A 100 13.46 -12.12 3.48
CA HIS A 100 13.47 -10.91 4.30
C HIS A 100 12.83 -9.70 3.59
N GLU A 101 12.97 -9.58 2.27
CA GLU A 101 12.30 -8.54 1.49
C GLU A 101 10.80 -8.78 1.43
N LEU A 102 10.39 -10.04 1.21
CA LEU A 102 8.99 -10.42 1.18
C LEU A 102 8.30 -10.17 2.54
N GLN A 103 8.95 -10.56 3.64
CA GLN A 103 8.48 -10.29 5.00
C GLN A 103 8.28 -8.79 5.22
N LYS A 104 9.28 -7.97 4.87
CA LYS A 104 9.19 -6.52 4.96
C LYS A 104 8.01 -5.95 4.14
N GLN A 105 7.78 -6.48 2.94
CA GLN A 105 6.65 -6.05 2.10
C GLN A 105 5.30 -6.38 2.72
N PHE A 106 5.15 -7.57 3.32
CA PHE A 106 3.93 -7.94 4.04
C PHE A 106 3.75 -7.12 5.32
N GLU A 107 4.81 -6.90 6.10
CA GLU A 107 4.78 -6.03 7.28
C GLU A 107 4.29 -4.61 6.96
N GLN A 108 4.70 -4.03 5.83
CA GLN A 108 4.20 -2.72 5.39
C GLN A 108 2.69 -2.75 5.10
N VAL A 109 2.21 -3.81 4.45
CA VAL A 109 0.78 -3.98 4.15
C VAL A 109 -0.01 -4.13 5.45
N PHE A 110 0.52 -4.91 6.37
CA PHE A 110 -0.01 -5.18 7.70
C PHE A 110 -0.16 -3.90 8.54
N GLN A 111 0.90 -3.10 8.62
CA GLN A 111 0.87 -1.79 9.29
C GLN A 111 -0.13 -0.84 8.64
N ALA A 112 -0.22 -0.83 7.30
CA ALA A 112 -1.18 0.00 6.59
C ALA A 112 -2.64 -0.42 6.90
N ILE A 113 -2.92 -1.72 6.97
CA ILE A 113 -4.24 -2.24 7.36
C ILE A 113 -4.57 -1.86 8.81
N GLU A 114 -3.62 -2.04 9.73
CA GLU A 114 -3.77 -1.67 11.14
C GLU A 114 -4.06 -0.17 11.32
N LYS A 115 -3.28 0.72 10.68
CA LYS A 115 -3.49 2.18 10.72
C LYS A 115 -4.91 2.55 10.26
N ASN A 116 -5.39 1.92 9.18
CA ASN A 116 -6.72 2.18 8.62
C ASN A 116 -7.88 1.50 9.38
N SER A 117 -7.59 0.59 10.30
CA SER A 117 -8.61 -0.14 11.07
C SER A 117 -9.20 0.66 12.25
N LYS A 118 -8.61 1.82 12.59
CA LYS A 118 -8.93 2.63 13.79
C LYS A 118 -8.79 1.84 15.11
N GLY A 119 -7.77 0.99 15.21
CA GLY A 119 -7.46 0.22 16.42
C GLY A 119 -8.31 -1.04 16.63
N ARG A 120 -9.10 -1.46 15.64
CA ARG A 120 -9.89 -2.70 15.66
C ARG A 120 -9.10 -3.94 15.27
N TYR A 121 -7.85 -3.76 14.86
CA TYR A 121 -7.00 -4.79 14.26
C TYR A 121 -5.57 -4.54 14.68
N ARG A 122 -4.85 -5.58 15.11
CA ARG A 122 -3.44 -5.53 15.50
C ARG A 122 -2.75 -6.75 14.96
N ILE A 123 -1.62 -6.59 14.28
CA ILE A 123 -0.87 -7.76 13.81
C ILE A 123 0.13 -8.14 14.88
N LEU A 124 -0.19 -9.25 15.55
CA LEU A 124 0.59 -9.76 16.66
C LEU A 124 1.44 -10.94 16.18
N HIS A 125 2.75 -10.84 16.38
CA HIS A 125 3.68 -11.96 16.16
C HIS A 125 3.70 -12.96 17.33
N ASN A 126 2.95 -12.68 18.41
CA ASN A 126 2.88 -13.53 19.60
C ASN A 126 1.43 -13.63 20.10
N ILE A 127 0.89 -14.86 20.10
CA ILE A 127 -0.48 -15.18 20.50
C ILE A 127 -0.78 -14.80 21.95
N ALA A 128 0.24 -14.77 22.83
CA ALA A 128 0.07 -14.44 24.24
C ALA A 128 -0.28 -12.96 24.48
N ALA A 129 -0.10 -12.08 23.48
CA ALA A 129 -0.44 -10.66 23.56
C ALA A 129 -1.85 -10.33 23.04
N GLN A 130 -2.61 -11.33 22.58
CA GLN A 130 -3.92 -11.13 21.96
C GLN A 130 -4.97 -10.67 22.98
N LYS A 131 -5.67 -9.56 22.69
CA LYS A 131 -6.88 -9.15 23.42
C LYS A 131 -8.13 -9.67 22.72
N ALA A 132 -9.25 -9.72 23.44
CA ALA A 132 -10.52 -10.26 22.94
C ALA A 132 -11.07 -9.55 21.68
N SER A 133 -10.62 -8.32 21.40
CA SER A 133 -11.01 -7.53 20.21
C SER A 133 -10.03 -7.64 19.04
N ASP A 134 -8.89 -8.31 19.23
CA ASP A 134 -7.80 -8.30 18.27
C ASP A 134 -7.93 -9.48 17.29
N TYR A 135 -7.73 -9.21 16.01
CA TYR A 135 -7.52 -10.23 15.00
C TYR A 135 -6.07 -10.71 15.06
N TYR A 136 -5.86 -12.01 15.14
CA TYR A 136 -4.52 -12.60 15.18
C TYR A 136 -4.13 -13.16 13.80
N LEU A 137 -2.93 -12.79 13.32
CA LEU A 137 -2.37 -13.30 12.07
C LEU A 137 -0.98 -13.87 12.36
N VAL A 138 -0.79 -15.17 12.13
CA VAL A 138 0.54 -15.77 12.05
C VAL A 138 0.97 -15.71 10.60
N PHE A 139 2.10 -15.07 10.34
CA PHE A 139 2.71 -15.02 9.03
C PHE A 139 4.14 -15.52 9.13
N ASP A 140 4.41 -16.67 8.50
CA ASP A 140 5.72 -17.31 8.45
C ASP A 140 6.01 -17.77 7.01
N ILE A 141 7.19 -17.46 6.51
CA ILE A 141 7.67 -17.85 5.19
C ILE A 141 8.97 -18.60 5.37
N ALA A 142 9.03 -19.84 4.88
CA ALA A 142 10.20 -20.67 4.97
C ALA A 142 10.58 -21.21 3.59
N SER A 143 11.88 -21.37 3.35
CA SER A 143 12.45 -22.10 2.21
C SER A 143 13.48 -23.10 2.72
N PRO A 144 13.87 -24.12 1.93
CA PRO A 144 14.90 -25.07 2.32
C PRO A 144 16.25 -24.41 2.70
N ASP A 145 16.60 -23.30 2.06
CA ASP A 145 17.82 -22.54 2.34
C ASP A 145 17.62 -21.38 3.33
N GLY A 146 16.38 -21.12 3.73
CA GLY A 146 15.98 -20.00 4.59
C GLY A 146 16.22 -18.61 4.01
N LYS A 147 16.56 -18.48 2.73
CA LYS A 147 16.99 -17.20 2.13
C LYS A 147 16.07 -16.73 1.02
N VAL A 148 15.67 -17.63 0.12
CA VAL A 148 14.97 -17.27 -1.11
C VAL A 148 13.81 -18.22 -1.35
N ILE A 149 12.68 -17.67 -1.81
CA ILE A 149 11.61 -18.46 -2.42
C ILE A 149 11.53 -18.17 -3.91
N LEU A 150 11.14 -19.19 -4.67
CA LEU A 150 10.74 -19.07 -6.07
C LEU A 150 9.21 -19.01 -6.10
N MET A 151 8.67 -17.91 -6.60
CA MET A 151 7.23 -17.71 -6.64
C MET A 151 6.80 -16.95 -7.89
N PRO A 152 5.58 -17.16 -8.40
CA PRO A 152 5.02 -16.30 -9.43
C PRO A 152 4.66 -14.92 -8.84
N HIS A 153 4.70 -13.88 -9.66
CA HIS A 153 4.33 -12.52 -9.23
C HIS A 153 2.92 -12.41 -8.62
N ILE A 154 1.98 -13.26 -9.05
CA ILE A 154 0.61 -13.26 -8.55
C ILE A 154 0.49 -13.73 -7.09
N PHE A 155 1.52 -14.40 -6.55
CA PHE A 155 1.48 -14.97 -5.21
C PHE A 155 1.28 -13.90 -4.13
N GLU A 156 2.02 -12.78 -4.21
CA GLU A 156 1.87 -11.67 -3.27
C GLU A 156 0.45 -11.12 -3.26
N ASP A 157 -0.13 -10.89 -4.43
CA ASP A 157 -1.46 -10.32 -4.57
C ASP A 157 -2.53 -11.26 -4.00
N VAL A 158 -2.44 -12.55 -4.31
CA VAL A 158 -3.35 -13.57 -3.76
C VAL A 158 -3.27 -13.58 -2.23
N MET A 159 -2.06 -13.55 -1.67
CA MET A 159 -1.89 -13.53 -0.21
C MET A 159 -2.44 -12.24 0.42
N ARG A 160 -2.25 -11.07 -0.21
CA ARG A 160 -2.81 -9.80 0.25
C ARG A 160 -4.34 -9.82 0.22
N ASP A 161 -4.94 -10.32 -0.85
CA ASP A 161 -6.38 -10.44 -0.99
C ASP A 161 -6.97 -11.42 0.03
N LEU A 162 -6.30 -12.55 0.26
CA LEU A 162 -6.73 -13.50 1.28
C LEU A 162 -6.70 -12.88 2.67
N ILE A 163 -5.68 -12.11 3.03
CA ILE A 163 -5.58 -11.44 4.33
C ILE A 163 -6.63 -10.34 4.46
N ALA A 164 -6.83 -9.54 3.40
CA ALA A 164 -7.87 -8.52 3.38
C ALA A 164 -9.28 -9.11 3.50
N ASN A 165 -9.54 -10.24 2.84
CA ASN A 165 -10.82 -10.95 2.89
C ASN A 165 -11.03 -11.67 4.22
N ALA A 166 -10.00 -12.29 4.80
CA ALA A 166 -10.08 -12.95 6.10
C ALA A 166 -10.62 -12.00 7.18
N ARG A 167 -10.23 -10.72 7.14
CA ARG A 167 -10.80 -9.67 8.01
C ARG A 167 -12.31 -9.49 7.83
N LYS A 168 -12.82 -9.55 6.59
CA LYS A 168 -14.24 -9.33 6.29
C LYS A 168 -15.14 -10.46 6.82
N TYR A 169 -14.59 -11.67 6.92
CA TYR A 169 -15.34 -12.88 7.25
C TYR A 169 -15.00 -13.49 8.60
N THR A 170 -14.12 -12.84 9.39
CA THR A 170 -13.80 -13.27 10.75
C THR A 170 -14.36 -12.24 11.72
N ASP A 171 -15.08 -12.69 12.74
CA ASP A 171 -15.50 -11.80 13.83
C ASP A 171 -14.29 -11.39 14.68
N PRO A 172 -14.26 -10.17 15.25
CA PRO A 172 -13.20 -9.77 16.18
C PRO A 172 -13.09 -10.78 17.33
N GLY A 173 -11.87 -11.28 17.59
CA GLY A 173 -11.62 -12.35 18.58
C GLY A 173 -11.76 -13.79 18.05
N GLY A 174 -12.03 -13.98 16.75
CA GLY A 174 -12.05 -15.30 16.11
C GLY A 174 -10.65 -15.89 15.84
N ASN A 175 -10.49 -17.21 16.00
CA ASN A 175 -9.23 -17.95 15.85
C ASN A 175 -8.96 -18.48 14.43
N HIS A 176 -9.50 -17.86 13.38
CA HIS A 176 -9.62 -18.51 12.06
C HIS A 176 -8.89 -17.76 10.95
N CYS A 177 -7.56 -17.76 11.00
CA CYS A 177 -6.77 -17.66 9.76
C CYS A 177 -5.42 -18.37 9.93
N TRP A 178 -5.32 -19.58 9.40
CA TRP A 178 -4.08 -20.36 9.33
C TRP A 178 -3.60 -20.40 7.87
N PHE A 179 -2.50 -19.69 7.58
CA PHE A 179 -1.69 -19.95 6.38
C PHE A 179 -0.42 -20.68 6.85
N SER A 180 -0.46 -22.01 6.92
CA SER A 180 0.72 -22.80 7.26
C SER A 180 1.35 -23.39 6.00
N ARG A 181 2.61 -23.03 5.75
CA ARG A 181 3.53 -23.56 4.73
C ARG A 181 3.12 -23.33 3.27
N VAL A 182 3.83 -22.40 2.64
CA VAL A 182 4.02 -22.42 1.18
C VAL A 182 5.39 -23.04 0.95
N CYS A 183 5.41 -24.29 0.47
CA CYS A 183 6.63 -25.04 0.16
C CYS A 183 7.11 -24.72 -1.25
#